data_AF-A0A0D9QEL5-F1
#
_entry.id   AF-A0A0D9QEL5-F1
#
_cell.length_a   1.000
_cell.length_b   1.000
_cell.length_c   1.000
_cell.angle_alpha   90.00
_cell.angle_beta   90.00
_cell.angle_gamma   90.00
#
_symmetry.space_group_name_H-M   'P 1'
#
loop_
_entity.id
_entity.type
_entity.pdbx_description
1 polymer ?
#
loop_
_entity_poly.entity_id
_entity_poly.type
_entity_poly.pdbx_seq_one_letter_code
_entity_poly.pdbx_strand_id
1 'polypeptide(L)'
;MKLNISNPLNNVQKSIEIDDEKKLLPFMEKRIGNVVPGDSIGEEFLGYVFRITGGNDKQGFPMMQGVLTNNRVRLLFKKGMKCYRPRKKGEKRRKSVRGCIVGQDLSALNLTLVKKGTNEIPGLTDKAVGKKLGPKRASKIRKLFNLDKTDDVRKYVIGRAISKNGKNRFIKPKIQRLVTEKRLLRKRSLIAKKEKRRLEKKKVIKEYKKLLNKYRNDLLNNTDDTAGKKKKVKKSISKDSQKKDAKKKDKKILKGDKVEAGKKDIKKGTGKKEVAKKDAGKKLASGSAATGKVKDEKQSKQDSKVVKVDKKAPAKPQKEDVKGGKKKK
;
A
#
# COMPACT_ATOMS: atom_id res chain seq x y z
N MET A 1 21.65 14.49 -37.76
CA MET A 1 21.36 14.16 -36.33
C MET A 1 20.45 12.95 -36.25
N LYS A 2 20.61 12.05 -35.26
CA LYS A 2 19.78 10.85 -35.12
C LYS A 2 18.55 11.09 -34.21
N LEU A 3 17.36 10.70 -34.65
CA LEU A 3 16.14 10.66 -33.84
C LEU A 3 15.84 9.22 -33.40
N ASN A 4 15.83 8.97 -32.10
CA ASN A 4 15.42 7.70 -31.51
C ASN A 4 13.95 7.80 -31.08
N ILE A 5 13.04 7.27 -31.89
CA ILE A 5 11.60 7.37 -31.68
C ILE A 5 11.09 6.09 -31.03
N SER A 6 10.28 6.24 -29.98
CA SER A 6 9.69 5.12 -29.24
C SER A 6 8.16 5.20 -29.19
N ASN A 7 7.50 4.06 -29.45
CA ASN A 7 6.05 3.89 -29.35
C ASN A 7 5.71 3.12 -28.05
N PRO A 8 5.23 3.81 -26.99
CA PRO A 8 4.97 3.19 -25.69
C PRO A 8 3.72 2.29 -25.68
N LEU A 9 2.85 2.37 -26.69
CA LEU A 9 1.68 1.49 -26.83
C LEU A 9 2.14 0.12 -27.32
N ASN A 10 2.89 0.11 -28.43
CA ASN A 10 3.38 -1.10 -29.08
C ASN A 10 4.65 -1.70 -28.43
N ASN A 11 5.34 -0.95 -27.56
CA ASN A 11 6.64 -1.31 -26.97
C ASN A 11 7.76 -1.52 -28.02
N VAL A 12 7.72 -0.76 -29.11
CA VAL A 12 8.71 -0.80 -30.20
C VAL A 12 9.41 0.57 -30.33
N GLN A 13 10.62 0.58 -30.88
CA GLN A 13 11.42 1.78 -31.13
C GLN A 13 12.09 1.70 -32.51
N LYS A 14 12.28 2.85 -33.17
CA LYS A 14 12.95 3.02 -34.46
C LYS A 14 13.92 4.20 -34.36
N SER A 15 15.13 4.04 -34.86
CA SER A 15 16.10 5.13 -35.02
C SER A 15 16.10 5.60 -36.47
N ILE A 16 16.12 6.91 -36.69
CA ILE A 16 16.12 7.55 -38.01
C ILE A 16 17.24 8.60 -38.03
N GLU A 17 17.96 8.68 -39.13
CA GLU A 17 19.00 9.69 -39.37
C GLU A 17 18.38 10.82 -40.21
N ILE A 18 18.60 12.08 -39.80
CA ILE A 18 18.09 13.27 -40.49
C ILE A 18 19.23 14.27 -40.59
N ASP A 19 19.66 14.57 -41.80
CA ASP A 19 20.78 15.50 -42.03
C ASP A 19 20.32 16.90 -42.45
N ASP A 20 19.10 17.03 -42.98
CA ASP A 20 18.48 18.32 -43.29
C ASP A 20 18.09 19.07 -41.99
N GLU A 21 18.74 20.21 -41.77
CA GLU A 21 18.52 21.06 -40.60
C GLU A 21 17.09 21.63 -40.54
N LYS A 22 16.44 21.90 -41.69
CA LYS A 22 15.09 22.49 -41.74
C LYS A 22 14.07 21.60 -41.04
N LYS A 23 14.22 20.27 -41.19
CA LYS A 23 13.40 19.24 -40.53
C LYS A 23 13.62 19.19 -39.02
N LEU A 24 14.77 19.68 -38.55
CA LEU A 24 15.18 19.66 -37.15
C LEU A 24 14.86 20.96 -36.40
N LEU A 25 14.68 22.09 -37.12
CA LEU A 25 14.34 23.39 -36.54
C LEU A 25 13.18 23.36 -35.51
N PRO A 26 12.05 22.65 -35.72
CA PRO A 26 10.95 22.64 -34.74
C PRO A 26 11.30 22.05 -33.37
N PHE A 27 12.36 21.24 -33.30
CA PHE A 27 12.88 20.66 -32.05
C PHE A 27 13.84 21.60 -31.33
N MET A 28 14.48 22.55 -32.04
CA MET A 28 15.45 23.47 -31.47
C MET A 28 14.80 24.40 -30.43
N GLU A 29 15.58 24.78 -29.42
CA GLU A 29 15.17 25.61 -28.27
C GLU A 29 14.06 25.02 -27.38
N LYS A 30 13.42 23.91 -27.80
CA LYS A 30 12.44 23.19 -26.98
C LYS A 30 13.16 22.50 -25.81
N ARG A 31 12.42 22.30 -24.72
CA ARG A 31 12.92 21.67 -23.49
C ARG A 31 12.49 20.21 -23.41
N ILE A 32 13.25 19.38 -22.69
CA ILE A 32 12.82 18.03 -22.30
C ILE A 32 11.46 18.10 -21.60
N GLY A 33 10.51 17.32 -22.12
CA GLY A 33 9.14 17.26 -21.65
C GLY A 33 8.16 17.98 -22.56
N ASN A 34 8.63 18.89 -23.44
CA ASN A 34 7.80 19.58 -24.42
C ASN A 34 7.27 18.61 -25.48
N VAL A 35 6.10 18.97 -26.01
CA VAL A 35 5.42 18.28 -27.11
C VAL A 35 5.69 19.07 -28.39
N VAL A 36 6.02 18.37 -29.48
CA VAL A 36 6.45 18.94 -30.77
C VAL A 36 5.74 18.15 -31.89
N PRO A 37 5.21 18.82 -32.93
CA PRO A 37 4.67 18.13 -34.10
C PRO A 37 5.75 17.35 -34.85
N GLY A 38 5.37 16.22 -35.45
CA GLY A 38 6.24 15.36 -36.27
C GLY A 38 6.28 15.76 -37.74
N ASP A 39 5.34 16.60 -38.19
CA ASP A 39 5.05 16.87 -39.61
C ASP A 39 6.29 17.31 -40.41
N SER A 40 7.17 18.12 -39.80
CA SER A 40 8.40 18.61 -40.43
C SER A 40 9.50 17.56 -40.61
N ILE A 41 9.39 16.37 -40.01
CA ILE A 41 10.35 15.27 -40.22
C ILE A 41 10.19 14.68 -41.63
N GLY A 42 8.95 14.57 -42.10
CA GLY A 42 8.59 13.96 -43.38
C GLY A 42 7.14 13.51 -43.41
N GLU A 43 6.65 13.18 -44.60
CA GLU A 43 5.24 12.85 -44.85
C GLU A 43 4.74 11.60 -44.11
N GLU A 44 5.61 10.61 -43.85
CA GLU A 44 5.27 9.46 -42.99
C GLU A 44 4.96 9.86 -41.52
N PHE A 45 5.33 11.08 -41.12
CA PHE A 45 5.09 11.66 -39.79
C PHE A 45 3.94 12.67 -39.74
N LEU A 46 3.13 12.80 -40.80
CA LEU A 46 1.99 13.71 -40.81
C LEU A 46 0.95 13.37 -39.72
N GLY A 47 0.59 14.37 -38.91
CA GLY A 47 -0.31 14.25 -37.76
C GLY A 47 0.33 13.57 -36.54
N TYR A 48 1.59 13.14 -36.61
CA TYR A 48 2.28 12.54 -35.46
C TYR A 48 2.66 13.61 -34.45
N VAL A 49 2.50 13.30 -33.16
CA VAL A 49 2.86 14.21 -32.08
C VAL A 49 3.86 13.54 -31.15
N PHE A 50 5.04 14.12 -31.05
CA PHE A 50 6.15 13.60 -30.26
C PHE A 50 6.39 14.41 -29.00
N ARG A 51 6.96 13.77 -27.99
CA ARG A 51 7.47 14.41 -26.78
C ARG A 51 8.97 14.17 -26.66
N ILE A 52 9.72 15.25 -26.45
CA ILE A 52 11.17 15.17 -26.21
C ILE A 52 11.40 14.58 -24.82
N THR A 53 12.12 13.47 -24.73
CA THR A 53 12.41 12.79 -23.45
C THR A 53 13.84 12.98 -22.96
N GLY A 54 14.75 13.35 -23.85
CA GLY A 54 16.17 13.55 -23.59
C GLY A 54 16.98 13.35 -24.87
N GLY A 55 18.27 13.10 -24.71
CA GLY A 55 19.19 12.93 -25.83
C GLY A 55 20.63 12.83 -25.32
N ASN A 56 21.55 12.73 -26.27
CA ASN A 56 22.98 12.69 -26.05
C ASN A 56 23.68 13.71 -26.97
N ASP A 57 24.57 14.48 -26.37
CA ASP A 57 25.50 15.39 -27.02
C ASP A 57 26.49 14.60 -27.92
N LYS A 58 27.13 15.24 -28.92
CA LYS A 58 28.16 14.64 -29.78
C LYS A 58 29.28 13.91 -29.00
N GLN A 59 29.64 14.37 -27.81
CA GLN A 59 30.60 13.68 -26.92
C GLN A 59 29.95 12.68 -25.94
N GLY A 60 28.73 12.21 -26.22
CA GLY A 60 28.01 11.20 -25.44
C GLY A 60 27.39 11.68 -24.12
N PHE A 61 27.62 12.93 -23.68
CA PHE A 61 27.04 13.45 -22.45
C PHE A 61 25.50 13.48 -22.53
N PRO A 62 24.79 12.82 -21.59
CA PRO A 62 23.33 12.76 -21.62
C PRO A 62 22.72 14.10 -21.16
N MET A 63 21.57 14.46 -21.72
CA MET A 63 20.77 15.59 -21.25
C MET A 63 20.12 15.31 -19.88
N MET A 64 19.95 16.34 -19.04
CA MET A 64 19.19 16.24 -17.80
C MET A 64 18.13 17.34 -17.67
N GLN A 65 16.88 16.90 -17.55
CA GLN A 65 15.72 17.75 -17.25
C GLN A 65 15.94 18.59 -15.97
N GLY A 66 15.64 19.89 -16.06
CA GLY A 66 15.82 20.86 -14.98
C GLY A 66 17.13 21.67 -15.05
N VAL A 67 18.07 21.29 -15.91
CA VAL A 67 19.25 22.12 -16.22
C VAL A 67 18.88 23.07 -17.36
N LEU A 68 18.49 24.30 -17.04
CA LEU A 68 17.92 25.28 -17.99
C LEU A 68 18.97 25.99 -18.86
N THR A 69 19.96 25.25 -19.35
CA THR A 69 20.96 25.70 -20.31
C THR A 69 20.80 24.92 -21.62
N ASN A 70 21.36 25.45 -22.72
CA ASN A 70 21.70 24.63 -23.87
C ASN A 70 22.97 23.84 -23.54
N ASN A 71 24.06 24.56 -23.27
CA ASN A 71 25.41 24.03 -22.98
C ASN A 71 25.49 23.08 -21.77
N ARG A 72 26.62 22.39 -21.64
CA ARG A 72 26.89 21.44 -20.53
C ARG A 72 27.28 22.15 -19.22
N VAL A 73 26.90 21.56 -18.09
CA VAL A 73 27.20 22.08 -16.74
C VAL A 73 27.78 20.97 -15.84
N ARG A 74 28.73 21.32 -14.95
CA ARG A 74 29.34 20.39 -13.96
C ARG A 74 28.62 20.40 -12.62
N LEU A 75 27.64 19.53 -12.46
CA LEU A 75 26.80 19.42 -11.25
C LEU A 75 27.29 18.35 -10.28
N LEU A 76 27.02 18.52 -8.98
CA LEU A 76 27.33 17.54 -7.93
C LEU A 76 26.18 16.53 -7.79
N PHE A 77 26.40 15.28 -8.23
CA PHE A 77 25.39 14.24 -8.20
C PHE A 77 25.31 13.52 -6.85
N LYS A 78 24.09 13.17 -6.45
CA LYS A 78 23.74 12.33 -5.28
C LYS A 78 23.03 11.06 -5.76
N LYS A 79 22.92 10.04 -4.90
CA LYS A 79 22.15 8.81 -5.18
C LYS A 79 20.70 9.14 -5.55
N GLY A 80 20.22 8.61 -6.68
CA GLY A 80 18.84 8.77 -7.14
C GLY A 80 18.62 9.88 -8.17
N MET A 81 19.61 10.76 -8.40
CA MET A 81 19.58 11.70 -9.52
C MET A 81 19.76 10.97 -10.86
N LYS A 82 19.19 11.53 -11.94
CA LYS A 82 19.40 11.04 -13.32
C LYS A 82 20.89 11.14 -13.70
N CYS A 83 21.33 10.38 -14.71
CA CYS A 83 22.69 10.39 -15.27
C CYS A 83 23.85 9.99 -14.32
N TYR A 84 23.55 9.51 -13.10
CA TYR A 84 24.55 9.02 -12.15
C TYR A 84 24.08 7.78 -11.37
N ARG A 85 24.98 6.80 -11.24
CA ARG A 85 24.84 5.64 -10.36
C ARG A 85 26.06 5.57 -9.43
N PRO A 86 25.93 5.85 -8.12
CA PRO A 86 27.05 5.79 -7.19
C PRO A 86 27.58 4.36 -7.05
N ARG A 87 28.87 4.23 -6.74
CA ARG A 87 29.54 2.95 -6.45
C ARG A 87 29.57 2.67 -4.95
N LYS A 88 29.85 3.69 -4.12
CA LYS A 88 29.81 3.59 -2.64
C LYS A 88 28.54 4.23 -2.07
N LYS A 89 28.08 3.77 -0.89
CA LYS A 89 26.95 4.38 -0.17
C LYS A 89 27.35 5.79 0.30
N GLY A 90 26.53 6.79 0.00
CA GLY A 90 26.80 8.19 0.37
C GLY A 90 27.69 8.96 -0.63
N GLU A 91 28.29 8.28 -1.62
CA GLU A 91 29.16 8.91 -2.63
C GLU A 91 28.43 10.02 -3.41
N LYS A 92 29.04 11.20 -3.43
CA LYS A 92 28.67 12.32 -4.31
C LYS A 92 29.82 12.55 -5.30
N ARG A 93 29.50 12.86 -6.57
CA ARG A 93 30.52 13.10 -7.61
C ARG A 93 30.12 14.26 -8.50
N ARG A 94 31.03 15.21 -8.75
CA ARG A 94 30.81 16.24 -9.78
C ARG A 94 30.99 15.61 -11.17
N LYS A 95 29.98 15.76 -12.04
CA LYS A 95 30.02 15.28 -13.43
C LYS A 95 29.47 16.35 -14.38
N SER A 96 30.03 16.44 -15.57
CA SER A 96 29.46 17.20 -16.69
C SER A 96 28.21 16.48 -17.21
N VAL A 97 27.15 17.24 -17.48
CA VAL A 97 25.87 16.77 -18.01
C VAL A 97 25.32 17.83 -18.95
N ARG A 98 24.62 17.42 -20.02
CA ARG A 98 24.04 18.34 -21.00
C ARG A 98 22.77 19.00 -20.45
N GLY A 99 22.53 20.24 -20.83
CA GLY A 99 21.31 20.98 -20.51
C GLY A 99 20.04 20.29 -21.03
N CYS A 100 18.87 20.81 -20.65
CA CYS A 100 17.58 20.28 -21.10
C CYS A 100 17.01 20.98 -22.33
N ILE A 101 17.63 22.07 -22.79
CA ILE A 101 17.29 22.75 -24.05
C ILE A 101 17.97 22.00 -25.20
N VAL A 102 17.25 21.84 -26.32
CA VAL A 102 17.75 21.17 -27.54
C VAL A 102 18.56 22.15 -28.39
N GLY A 103 19.67 21.68 -28.95
CA GLY A 103 20.55 22.40 -29.87
C GLY A 103 21.21 21.48 -30.91
N GLN A 104 21.82 22.08 -31.94
CA GLN A 104 22.43 21.40 -33.10
C GLN A 104 23.67 20.54 -32.77
N ASP A 105 24.27 20.72 -31.60
CA ASP A 105 25.41 19.96 -31.09
C ASP A 105 25.03 18.65 -30.36
N LEU A 106 23.75 18.29 -30.38
CA LEU A 106 23.29 16.93 -30.07
C LEU A 106 23.66 15.96 -31.21
N SER A 107 24.04 14.73 -30.84
CA SER A 107 24.19 13.63 -31.80
C SER A 107 22.90 12.83 -31.94
N ALA A 108 22.20 12.61 -30.82
CA ALA A 108 20.95 11.87 -30.80
C ALA A 108 19.89 12.53 -29.90
N LEU A 109 18.65 12.62 -30.40
CA LEU A 109 17.49 13.10 -29.65
C LEU A 109 16.49 11.95 -29.45
N ASN A 110 16.02 11.76 -28.21
CA ASN A 110 15.13 10.67 -27.82
C ASN A 110 13.68 11.17 -27.71
N LEU A 111 12.80 10.62 -28.55
CA LEU A 111 11.40 11.00 -28.67
C LEU A 111 10.46 9.86 -28.22
N THR A 112 9.36 10.21 -27.56
CA THR A 112 8.23 9.30 -27.32
C THR A 112 7.01 9.77 -28.09
N LEU A 113 6.34 8.84 -28.76
CA LEU A 113 5.04 9.05 -29.38
C LEU A 113 3.97 9.41 -28.32
N VAL A 114 3.19 10.47 -28.59
CA VAL A 114 2.05 10.90 -27.76
C VAL A 114 0.73 10.66 -28.50
N LYS A 115 0.65 11.06 -29.78
CA LYS A 115 -0.49 10.78 -30.67
C LYS A 115 0.02 10.17 -31.97
N LYS A 116 -0.60 9.07 -32.43
CA LYS A 116 -0.39 8.49 -33.76
C LYS A 116 -0.99 9.46 -34.79
N GLY A 117 -0.29 9.70 -35.89
CA GLY A 117 -0.81 10.41 -37.06
C GLY A 117 -1.61 9.50 -37.98
N THR A 118 -1.81 9.95 -39.22
CA THR A 118 -2.61 9.25 -40.25
C THR A 118 -1.86 8.05 -40.84
N ASN A 119 -0.63 8.29 -41.29
CA ASN A 119 0.19 7.31 -42.00
C ASN A 119 0.77 6.24 -41.05
N GLU A 120 1.11 5.07 -41.57
CA GLU A 120 1.76 4.01 -40.78
C GLU A 120 3.29 4.07 -40.96
N ILE A 121 4.03 4.05 -39.85
CA ILE A 121 5.50 4.11 -39.89
C ILE A 121 6.04 2.67 -39.80
N PRO A 122 6.75 2.18 -40.84
CA PRO A 122 7.22 0.80 -40.88
C PRO A 122 8.21 0.55 -39.73
N GLY A 123 7.97 -0.53 -38.99
CA GLY A 123 8.76 -0.90 -37.81
C GLY A 123 8.49 -0.10 -36.53
N LEU A 124 7.54 0.85 -36.51
CA LEU A 124 7.18 1.60 -35.28
C LEU A 124 5.69 1.50 -34.90
N THR A 125 4.78 1.54 -35.88
CA THR A 125 3.33 1.40 -35.65
C THR A 125 2.76 0.08 -36.15
N ASP A 126 3.31 -0.44 -37.25
CA ASP A 126 2.98 -1.76 -37.83
C ASP A 126 3.15 -2.89 -36.80
N LYS A 127 4.34 -3.01 -36.18
CA LYS A 127 4.64 -4.10 -35.24
C LYS A 127 4.21 -3.74 -33.82
N ALA A 128 3.57 -4.70 -33.13
CA ALA A 128 3.22 -4.62 -31.71
C ALA A 128 3.86 -5.74 -30.91
N VAL A 129 4.64 -5.39 -29.88
CA VAL A 129 5.33 -6.34 -29.00
C VAL A 129 4.68 -6.33 -27.62
N GLY A 130 4.08 -7.47 -27.24
CA GLY A 130 3.45 -7.65 -25.93
C GLY A 130 4.45 -7.63 -24.75
N LYS A 131 3.95 -7.28 -23.56
CA LYS A 131 4.77 -7.25 -22.33
C LYS A 131 5.19 -8.66 -21.91
N LYS A 132 6.49 -8.96 -22.04
CA LYS A 132 7.13 -10.28 -21.74
C LYS A 132 6.92 -10.83 -20.32
N LEU A 133 6.50 -10.01 -19.35
CA LEU A 133 6.33 -10.40 -17.94
C LEU A 133 5.02 -9.90 -17.36
N GLY A 134 4.19 -10.83 -16.86
CA GLY A 134 2.97 -10.53 -16.10
C GLY A 134 3.22 -10.11 -14.64
N PRO A 135 2.18 -9.67 -13.92
CA PRO A 135 2.33 -9.22 -12.54
C PRO A 135 2.63 -10.36 -11.54
N LYS A 136 3.65 -10.18 -10.69
CA LYS A 136 4.05 -11.18 -9.66
C LYS A 136 3.32 -11.05 -8.32
N ARG A 137 2.73 -9.89 -8.00
CA ARG A 137 2.04 -9.65 -6.71
C ARG A 137 0.56 -10.03 -6.83
N ALA A 138 0.03 -10.78 -5.86
CA ALA A 138 -1.37 -11.24 -5.86
C ALA A 138 -2.38 -10.10 -6.12
N SER A 139 -2.22 -8.94 -5.47
CA SER A 139 -3.10 -7.78 -5.68
C SER A 139 -2.98 -7.13 -7.07
N LYS A 140 -1.84 -7.29 -7.76
CA LYS A 140 -1.69 -6.82 -9.14
C LYS A 140 -2.26 -7.83 -10.15
N ILE A 141 -2.27 -9.13 -9.83
CA ILE A 141 -2.94 -10.16 -10.65
C ILE A 141 -4.45 -9.91 -10.61
N ARG A 142 -5.02 -9.70 -9.41
CA ARG A 142 -6.46 -9.36 -9.25
C ARG A 142 -6.85 -8.13 -10.06
N LYS A 143 -6.07 -7.04 -9.99
CA LYS A 143 -6.30 -5.82 -10.79
C LYS A 143 -6.13 -5.99 -12.30
N LEU A 144 -5.45 -7.04 -12.79
CA LEU A 144 -5.26 -7.25 -14.22
C LEU A 144 -6.44 -7.99 -14.84
N PHE A 145 -7.01 -8.94 -14.10
CA PHE A 145 -8.12 -9.80 -14.54
C PHE A 145 -9.46 -9.45 -13.88
N ASN A 146 -9.54 -8.30 -13.21
CA ASN A 146 -10.69 -7.83 -12.43
C ASN A 146 -11.27 -8.89 -11.44
N LEU A 147 -10.38 -9.69 -10.84
CA LEU A 147 -10.75 -10.78 -9.93
C LEU A 147 -11.10 -10.27 -8.53
N ASP A 148 -12.02 -10.98 -7.91
CA ASP A 148 -12.52 -10.68 -6.58
C ASP A 148 -11.59 -11.15 -5.45
N LYS A 149 -11.97 -10.83 -4.21
CA LYS A 149 -11.16 -11.18 -3.03
C LYS A 149 -11.21 -12.68 -2.70
N THR A 150 -12.28 -13.36 -3.12
CA THR A 150 -12.53 -14.80 -3.01
C THR A 150 -11.67 -15.62 -3.96
N ASP A 151 -11.38 -15.08 -5.15
CA ASP A 151 -10.81 -15.87 -6.25
C ASP A 151 -9.37 -16.30 -6.03
N ASP A 152 -9.07 -17.54 -6.42
CA ASP A 152 -7.71 -18.07 -6.36
C ASP A 152 -6.85 -17.56 -7.53
N VAL A 153 -6.05 -16.55 -7.22
CA VAL A 153 -5.05 -15.95 -8.11
C VAL A 153 -4.00 -16.93 -8.66
N ARG A 154 -3.88 -18.16 -8.13
CA ARG A 154 -2.92 -19.17 -8.64
C ARG A 154 -3.26 -19.64 -10.05
N LYS A 155 -4.55 -19.71 -10.40
CA LYS A 155 -5.02 -20.15 -11.72
C LYS A 155 -4.60 -19.14 -12.80
N TYR A 156 -4.82 -17.86 -12.53
CA TYR A 156 -4.60 -16.71 -13.43
C TYR A 156 -3.15 -16.20 -13.50
N VAL A 157 -2.16 -16.99 -13.07
CA VAL A 157 -0.75 -16.59 -13.18
C VAL A 157 -0.28 -16.75 -14.63
N ILE A 158 -0.05 -15.62 -15.30
CA ILE A 158 0.63 -15.57 -16.60
C ILE A 158 2.03 -16.18 -16.47
N GLY A 159 2.23 -17.33 -17.09
CA GLY A 159 3.54 -17.92 -17.32
C GLY A 159 4.05 -17.58 -18.73
N ARG A 160 5.23 -18.11 -19.07
CA ARG A 160 5.77 -18.05 -20.42
C ARG A 160 6.40 -19.39 -20.81
N ALA A 161 6.24 -19.78 -22.07
CA ALA A 161 7.08 -20.79 -22.67
C ALA A 161 8.51 -20.26 -22.81
N ILE A 162 9.50 -21.11 -22.56
CA ILE A 162 10.92 -20.86 -22.86
C ILE A 162 11.45 -22.14 -23.50
N SER A 163 11.96 -22.04 -24.72
CA SER A 163 12.87 -23.05 -25.25
C SER A 163 14.28 -22.75 -24.75
N LYS A 164 14.96 -23.75 -24.18
CA LYS A 164 16.39 -23.69 -23.87
C LYS A 164 16.99 -25.07 -24.07
N ASN A 165 18.09 -25.15 -24.83
CA ASN A 165 18.78 -26.40 -25.17
C ASN A 165 17.82 -27.43 -25.79
N GLY A 166 17.02 -27.02 -26.78
CA GLY A 166 15.99 -27.84 -27.44
C GLY A 166 14.76 -28.19 -26.58
N LYS A 167 14.77 -27.93 -25.26
CA LYS A 167 13.69 -28.32 -24.34
C LYS A 167 12.76 -27.15 -24.04
N ASN A 168 11.48 -27.33 -24.36
CA ASN A 168 10.41 -26.38 -24.07
C ASN A 168 9.96 -26.52 -22.61
N ARG A 169 9.94 -25.41 -21.84
CA ARG A 169 9.45 -25.37 -20.45
C ARG A 169 8.51 -24.19 -20.23
N PHE A 170 7.36 -24.45 -19.61
CA PHE A 170 6.42 -23.38 -19.23
C PHE A 170 6.69 -22.91 -17.79
N ILE A 171 7.16 -21.66 -17.63
CA ILE A 171 7.57 -21.11 -16.33
C ILE A 171 6.57 -20.08 -15.83
N LYS A 172 5.99 -20.31 -14.65
CA LYS A 172 5.13 -19.37 -13.92
C LYS A 172 5.90 -18.69 -12.76
N PRO A 173 5.75 -17.37 -12.53
CA PRO A 173 6.38 -16.69 -11.40
C PRO A 173 5.75 -17.06 -10.05
N LYS A 174 6.58 -17.28 -9.02
CA LYS A 174 6.12 -17.45 -7.63
C LYS A 174 5.39 -16.20 -7.13
N ILE A 175 4.09 -16.33 -6.85
CA ILE A 175 3.22 -15.24 -6.42
C ILE A 175 3.69 -14.66 -5.08
N GLN A 176 3.81 -13.34 -5.02
CA GLN A 176 4.17 -12.61 -3.81
C GLN A 176 2.92 -12.02 -3.11
N ARG A 177 2.96 -11.98 -1.77
CA ARG A 177 1.91 -11.45 -0.88
C ARG A 177 0.58 -12.22 -0.86
N LEU A 178 0.54 -13.42 -1.42
CA LEU A 178 -0.57 -14.36 -1.24
C LEU A 178 -0.78 -14.69 0.27
N VAL A 179 -2.01 -15.05 0.64
CA VAL A 179 -2.32 -15.63 1.96
C VAL A 179 -2.18 -17.15 1.84
N THR A 180 -1.40 -17.76 2.72
CA THR A 180 -1.10 -19.20 2.73
C THR A 180 -1.11 -19.72 4.17
N GLU A 181 -1.32 -21.02 4.41
CA GLU A 181 -1.34 -21.55 5.78
C GLU A 181 -0.05 -21.19 6.54
N LYS A 182 1.13 -21.34 5.91
CA LYS A 182 2.43 -20.96 6.51
C LYS A 182 2.48 -19.49 6.96
N ARG A 183 1.78 -18.57 6.28
CA ARG A 183 1.66 -17.16 6.70
C ARG A 183 0.66 -16.97 7.85
N LEU A 184 -0.47 -17.69 7.82
CA LEU A 184 -1.45 -17.67 8.90
C LEU A 184 -0.89 -18.28 10.19
N LEU A 185 -0.20 -19.42 10.10
CA LEU A 185 0.50 -20.09 11.20
C LEU A 185 1.56 -19.18 11.83
N ARG A 186 2.39 -18.51 11.02
CA ARG A 186 3.36 -17.51 11.54
C ARG A 186 2.67 -16.36 12.29
N LYS A 187 1.50 -15.90 11.83
CA LYS A 187 0.71 -14.86 12.53
C LYS A 187 0.13 -15.39 13.85
N ARG A 188 -0.48 -16.59 13.84
CA ARG A 188 -1.02 -17.25 15.04
C ARG A 188 0.08 -17.50 16.09
N SER A 189 1.22 -18.07 15.68
CA SER A 189 2.38 -18.32 16.54
C SER A 189 2.94 -17.04 17.16
N LEU A 190 3.01 -15.93 16.40
CA LEU A 190 3.43 -14.63 16.94
C LEU A 190 2.48 -14.10 18.01
N ILE A 191 1.17 -14.26 17.82
CA ILE A 191 0.14 -13.84 18.80
C ILE A 191 0.26 -14.71 20.07
N ALA A 192 0.28 -16.04 19.93
CA ALA A 192 0.45 -16.96 21.04
C ALA A 192 1.75 -16.72 21.83
N LYS A 193 2.87 -16.41 21.16
CA LYS A 193 4.14 -16.03 21.82
C LYS A 193 4.03 -14.72 22.62
N LYS A 194 3.24 -13.74 22.14
CA LYS A 194 2.97 -12.50 22.89
C LYS A 194 2.08 -12.77 24.12
N GLU A 195 1.10 -13.64 23.99
CA GLU A 195 0.22 -14.04 25.09
C GLU A 195 0.95 -14.85 26.15
N LYS A 196 1.74 -15.85 25.76
CA LYS A 196 2.63 -16.61 26.66
C LYS A 196 3.53 -15.67 27.47
N ARG A 197 4.23 -14.73 26.81
CA ARG A 197 5.07 -13.71 27.49
C ARG A 197 4.27 -12.82 28.47
N ARG A 198 3.03 -12.46 28.15
CA ARG A 198 2.16 -11.69 29.06
C ARG A 198 1.76 -12.51 30.29
N LEU A 199 1.45 -13.79 30.11
CA LEU A 199 1.10 -14.70 31.20
C LEU A 199 2.31 -14.98 32.11
N GLU A 200 3.47 -15.24 31.53
CA GLU A 200 4.74 -15.41 32.26
C GLU A 200 5.07 -14.15 33.08
N LYS A 201 5.01 -12.95 32.46
CA LYS A 201 5.19 -11.69 33.20
C LYS A 201 4.18 -11.51 34.34
N LYS A 202 2.92 -11.90 34.16
CA LYS A 202 1.91 -11.87 35.24
C LYS A 202 2.22 -12.85 36.38
N LYS A 203 2.70 -14.06 36.06
CA LYS A 203 3.13 -15.06 37.06
C LYS A 203 4.31 -14.55 37.89
N VAL A 204 5.39 -14.12 37.22
CA VAL A 204 6.59 -13.57 37.87
C VAL A 204 6.26 -12.37 38.77
N ILE A 205 5.41 -11.45 38.32
CA ILE A 205 4.96 -10.32 39.17
C ILE A 205 4.17 -10.81 40.39
N LYS A 206 3.32 -11.85 40.25
CA LYS A 206 2.54 -12.43 41.35
C LYS A 206 3.47 -13.14 42.36
N GLU A 207 4.47 -13.86 41.89
CA GLU A 207 5.48 -14.54 42.72
C GLU A 207 6.36 -13.53 43.46
N TYR A 208 6.87 -12.51 42.77
CA TYR A 208 7.66 -11.43 43.39
C TYR A 208 6.86 -10.65 44.45
N LYS A 209 5.57 -10.36 44.20
CA LYS A 209 4.69 -9.75 45.21
C LYS A 209 4.49 -10.64 46.44
N LYS A 210 4.37 -11.96 46.27
CA LYS A 210 4.31 -12.90 47.42
C LYS A 210 5.61 -12.87 48.22
N LEU A 211 6.76 -12.86 47.55
CA LEU A 211 8.08 -12.81 48.20
C LEU A 211 8.26 -11.52 48.99
N LEU A 212 7.93 -10.36 48.41
CA LEU A 212 7.96 -9.06 49.10
C LEU A 212 7.04 -9.04 50.32
N ASN A 213 5.83 -9.58 50.22
CA ASN A 213 4.91 -9.64 51.36
C ASN A 213 5.45 -10.55 52.47
N LYS A 214 6.05 -11.70 52.13
CA LYS A 214 6.70 -12.58 53.11
C LYS A 214 7.85 -11.84 53.81
N TYR A 215 8.78 -11.28 53.04
CA TYR A 215 9.92 -10.53 53.58
C TYR A 215 9.50 -9.36 54.48
N ARG A 216 8.43 -8.64 54.11
CA ARG A 216 7.84 -7.58 54.95
C ARG A 216 7.29 -8.13 56.27
N ASN A 217 6.61 -9.27 56.26
CA ASN A 217 6.09 -9.89 57.47
C ASN A 217 7.23 -10.42 58.36
N ASP A 218 8.24 -11.05 57.75
CA ASP A 218 9.43 -11.55 58.47
C ASP A 218 10.18 -10.38 59.14
N LEU A 219 10.30 -9.22 58.47
CA LEU A 219 10.84 -7.99 59.08
C LEU A 219 9.98 -7.48 60.24
N LEU A 220 8.65 -7.43 60.10
CA LEU A 220 7.74 -6.98 61.16
C LEU A 220 7.87 -7.88 62.40
N ASN A 221 7.86 -9.21 62.22
CA ASN A 221 8.04 -10.16 63.30
C ASN A 221 9.40 -9.96 64.00
N ASN A 222 10.50 -9.78 63.25
CA ASN A 222 11.82 -9.49 63.83
C ASN A 222 11.84 -8.15 64.61
N THR A 223 11.12 -7.12 64.14
CA THR A 223 10.98 -5.87 64.90
C THR A 223 10.14 -6.04 66.17
N ASP A 224 9.10 -6.88 66.13
CA ASP A 224 8.27 -7.20 67.30
C ASP A 224 9.02 -8.07 68.31
N ASP A 225 9.89 -9.00 67.89
CA ASP A 225 10.74 -9.79 68.79
C ASP A 225 11.81 -8.92 69.48
N THR A 226 12.41 -7.97 68.76
CA THR A 226 13.37 -7.02 69.35
C THR A 226 12.70 -5.97 70.24
N ALA A 227 11.50 -5.49 69.88
CA ALA A 227 10.67 -4.65 70.75
C ALA A 227 10.11 -5.43 71.96
N GLY A 228 9.81 -6.71 71.80
CA GLY A 228 9.39 -7.65 72.83
C GLY A 228 10.49 -7.92 73.84
N LYS A 229 11.74 -8.07 73.38
CA LYS A 229 12.94 -8.08 74.25
C LYS A 229 13.09 -6.76 75.00
N LYS A 230 12.86 -5.59 74.37
CA LYS A 230 12.83 -4.29 75.08
C LYS A 230 11.67 -4.16 76.08
N LYS A 231 10.52 -4.83 75.85
CA LYS A 231 9.38 -4.89 76.78
C LYS A 231 9.51 -5.94 77.88
N LYS A 232 10.52 -6.84 77.84
CA LYS A 232 10.77 -7.84 78.89
C LYS A 232 11.43 -7.29 80.15
N VAL A 233 11.64 -5.98 80.25
CA VAL A 233 11.99 -5.30 81.50
C VAL A 233 10.74 -4.61 82.05
N LYS A 234 10.31 -5.01 83.25
CA LYS A 234 9.11 -4.55 84.01
C LYS A 234 7.73 -4.91 83.44
N LYS A 235 7.24 -6.11 83.78
CA LYS A 235 6.04 -6.23 84.64
C LYS A 235 5.83 -7.63 85.23
N SER A 236 6.44 -7.88 86.39
CA SER A 236 5.80 -8.61 87.47
C SER A 236 5.26 -7.57 88.47
N ILE A 237 3.98 -7.69 88.83
CA ILE A 237 3.25 -7.20 90.03
C ILE A 237 1.76 -7.04 89.69
N SER A 238 0.93 -7.49 90.65
CA SER A 238 -0.53 -7.43 90.78
C SER A 238 -1.42 -8.06 89.70
N LYS A 239 -2.07 -9.16 90.11
CA LYS A 239 -3.44 -9.47 89.71
C LYS A 239 -4.37 -8.39 90.27
N ASP A 240 -5.29 -7.86 89.47
CA ASP A 240 -6.73 -7.81 89.74
C ASP A 240 -7.43 -6.74 88.90
N SER A 241 -8.44 -7.18 88.13
CA SER A 241 -9.54 -6.40 87.52
C SER A 241 -10.23 -7.12 86.35
N GLN A 242 -10.24 -8.47 86.32
CA GLN A 242 -11.16 -9.21 85.43
C GLN A 242 -12.59 -9.20 86.00
N LYS A 243 -13.33 -8.11 85.75
CA LYS A 243 -14.81 -8.02 85.67
C LYS A 243 -15.25 -6.55 85.57
N LYS A 244 -15.37 -6.00 84.35
CA LYS A 244 -16.31 -4.88 84.05
C LYS A 244 -16.63 -4.63 82.57
N ASP A 245 -15.76 -4.93 81.62
CA ASP A 245 -16.01 -4.59 80.19
C ASP A 245 -16.74 -5.64 79.34
N ALA A 246 -17.02 -6.82 79.88
CA ALA A 246 -17.85 -7.83 79.19
C ALA A 246 -19.33 -7.41 79.06
N LYS A 247 -19.82 -6.42 79.81
CA LYS A 247 -21.23 -5.95 79.76
C LYS A 247 -21.49 -4.77 78.82
N LYS A 248 -20.51 -4.32 78.01
CA LYS A 248 -20.63 -3.13 77.14
C LYS A 248 -20.39 -3.36 75.63
N LYS A 249 -20.01 -4.57 75.19
CA LYS A 249 -19.86 -4.90 73.75
C LYS A 249 -21.08 -5.62 73.15
N ASP A 250 -21.82 -6.41 73.93
CA ASP A 250 -23.01 -7.14 73.43
C ASP A 250 -24.19 -6.21 73.07
N LYS A 251 -24.14 -4.93 73.48
CA LYS A 251 -25.09 -3.89 73.03
C LYS A 251 -24.69 -3.16 71.74
N LYS A 252 -23.56 -3.51 71.10
CA LYS A 252 -23.12 -2.87 69.83
C LYS A 252 -23.09 -3.81 68.62
N ILE A 253 -23.39 -5.09 68.82
CA ILE A 253 -23.53 -6.10 67.74
C ILE A 253 -24.98 -6.15 67.18
N LEU A 254 -25.94 -5.45 67.82
CA LEU A 254 -27.36 -5.42 67.45
C LEU A 254 -27.83 -4.16 66.67
N LYS A 255 -26.90 -3.38 66.11
CA LYS A 255 -27.20 -2.30 65.13
C LYS A 255 -26.11 -2.27 64.05
N GLY A 256 -26.31 -3.03 62.98
CA GLY A 256 -25.38 -3.12 61.85
C GLY A 256 -25.96 -3.79 60.61
N ASP A 257 -26.63 -4.94 60.77
CA ASP A 257 -27.16 -5.71 59.64
C ASP A 257 -28.69 -5.65 59.52
N LYS A 258 -29.18 -4.79 58.63
CA LYS A 258 -30.49 -4.87 57.97
C LYS A 258 -30.43 -4.09 56.65
N VAL A 259 -31.20 -4.55 55.65
CA VAL A 259 -31.30 -4.06 54.25
C VAL A 259 -30.09 -4.47 53.38
N GLU A 260 -30.23 -5.29 52.32
CA GLU A 260 -31.40 -6.04 51.82
C GLU A 260 -30.97 -7.23 50.94
N ALA A 261 -31.81 -8.25 50.82
CA ALA A 261 -31.60 -9.40 49.94
C ALA A 261 -32.49 -9.34 48.69
N GLY A 262 -31.94 -9.62 47.50
CA GLY A 262 -32.68 -9.54 46.23
C GLY A 262 -32.22 -10.51 45.14
N LYS A 263 -32.86 -11.70 45.10
CA LYS A 263 -33.33 -12.52 43.95
C LYS A 263 -32.68 -12.28 42.55
N LYS A 264 -32.46 -13.28 41.67
CA LYS A 264 -32.76 -14.73 41.58
C LYS A 264 -32.03 -15.28 40.34
N ASP A 265 -31.76 -16.59 40.26
CA ASP A 265 -31.38 -17.27 39.01
C ASP A 265 -32.56 -17.48 38.03
N ILE A 266 -32.25 -17.71 36.73
CA ILE A 266 -32.81 -18.75 35.80
C ILE A 266 -33.03 -18.30 34.32
N LYS A 267 -32.38 -19.04 33.39
CA LYS A 267 -32.67 -19.41 31.97
C LYS A 267 -32.86 -18.39 30.80
N LYS A 268 -32.23 -18.81 29.68
CA LYS A 268 -32.55 -18.68 28.24
C LYS A 268 -33.95 -18.14 27.82
N GLY A 269 -33.97 -17.34 26.74
CA GLY A 269 -34.76 -17.68 25.54
C GLY A 269 -35.56 -16.59 24.80
N THR A 270 -35.24 -16.38 23.52
CA THR A 270 -36.11 -15.89 22.41
C THR A 270 -36.66 -14.44 22.42
N GLY A 271 -36.97 -13.92 21.20
CA GLY A 271 -37.84 -12.74 21.00
C GLY A 271 -37.26 -11.63 20.10
N LYS A 272 -37.72 -11.52 18.84
CA LYS A 272 -37.58 -10.30 18.01
C LYS A 272 -38.77 -9.37 18.27
N LYS A 273 -38.57 -8.05 18.31
CA LYS A 273 -39.42 -7.08 17.59
C LYS A 273 -38.82 -5.67 17.53
N GLU A 274 -39.33 -4.93 16.56
CA GLU A 274 -38.78 -3.79 15.81
C GLU A 274 -39.27 -2.40 16.28
N VAL A 275 -38.61 -1.35 15.73
CA VAL A 275 -39.17 -0.03 15.31
C VAL A 275 -39.23 1.18 16.29
N ALA A 276 -38.40 2.20 15.95
CA ALA A 276 -38.61 3.68 15.95
C ALA A 276 -38.94 4.44 17.28
N LYS A 277 -38.77 5.77 17.45
CA LYS A 277 -38.10 6.90 16.75
C LYS A 277 -38.05 8.12 17.72
N LYS A 278 -37.08 9.06 17.54
CA LYS A 278 -37.15 10.50 17.96
C LYS A 278 -37.25 10.79 19.49
N ASP A 279 -37.01 12.00 20.04
CA ASP A 279 -36.22 13.20 19.69
C ASP A 279 -35.90 14.00 20.99
N ALA A 280 -35.13 15.10 20.87
CA ALA A 280 -34.85 16.14 21.90
C ALA A 280 -33.92 15.77 23.09
N GLY A 281 -33.16 16.70 23.71
CA GLY A 281 -32.85 18.08 23.30
C GLY A 281 -32.57 19.07 24.46
N LYS A 282 -31.30 19.42 24.70
CA LYS A 282 -30.81 20.65 25.40
C LYS A 282 -29.28 20.73 25.21
N LYS A 283 -28.72 21.69 24.46
CA LYS A 283 -28.46 23.13 24.74
C LYS A 283 -27.53 23.38 25.93
N LEU A 284 -26.29 23.81 25.64
CA LEU A 284 -25.63 25.11 25.90
C LEU A 284 -24.27 25.04 25.14
N ALA A 285 -23.92 25.90 24.17
CA ALA A 285 -23.55 27.33 24.25
C ALA A 285 -22.32 27.56 25.16
N SER A 286 -21.24 28.27 24.79
CA SER A 286 -20.90 29.17 23.66
C SER A 286 -19.57 28.70 22.98
N GLY A 287 -19.14 29.10 21.77
CA GLY A 287 -19.08 30.41 21.08
C GLY A 287 -17.66 31.01 21.22
N SER A 288 -17.04 31.76 20.31
CA SER A 288 -17.38 32.24 18.94
C SER A 288 -16.05 32.69 18.24
N ALA A 289 -15.92 33.06 16.95
CA ALA A 289 -16.88 33.12 15.84
C ALA A 289 -16.30 32.72 14.45
N ALA A 290 -15.66 33.64 13.69
CA ALA A 290 -15.72 33.63 12.21
C ALA A 290 -14.63 34.52 11.54
N THR A 291 -14.44 34.72 10.22
CA THR A 291 -15.29 34.78 8.99
C THR A 291 -14.39 34.57 7.75
N GLY A 292 -14.83 34.32 6.50
CA GLY A 292 -16.17 34.12 5.94
C GLY A 292 -16.17 33.85 4.41
N LYS A 293 -17.23 33.18 3.94
CA LYS A 293 -17.93 33.17 2.63
C LYS A 293 -17.29 33.82 1.37
N VAL A 294 -17.43 33.10 0.24
CA VAL A 294 -18.17 33.54 -0.98
C VAL A 294 -18.95 32.32 -1.56
N LYS A 295 -20.09 32.57 -2.22
CA LYS A 295 -20.90 31.63 -3.05
C LYS A 295 -20.94 32.22 -4.48
N ASP A 296 -21.07 31.36 -5.51
CA ASP A 296 -21.67 31.57 -6.85
C ASP A 296 -21.39 30.30 -7.70
N GLU A 297 -22.10 29.90 -8.76
CA GLU A 297 -23.48 30.15 -9.21
C GLU A 297 -24.00 28.93 -10.05
N LYS A 298 -25.22 29.00 -10.62
CA LYS A 298 -25.83 27.93 -11.46
C LYS A 298 -25.58 28.16 -12.96
N GLN A 299 -25.34 27.08 -13.71
CA GLN A 299 -25.73 26.84 -15.13
C GLN A 299 -25.28 25.40 -15.49
N SER A 300 -25.90 24.61 -16.38
CA SER A 300 -27.19 24.67 -17.10
C SER A 300 -27.62 23.23 -17.48
N LYS A 301 -28.90 22.99 -17.80
CA LYS A 301 -29.40 21.70 -18.35
C LYS A 301 -29.79 21.88 -19.83
N GLN A 302 -29.34 20.98 -20.70
CA GLN A 302 -29.99 20.55 -21.96
C GLN A 302 -29.58 19.07 -22.15
N ASP A 303 -30.46 18.08 -22.02
CA ASP A 303 -31.52 17.62 -22.92
C ASP A 303 -31.05 16.81 -24.13
N SER A 304 -31.35 15.50 -24.11
CA SER A 304 -31.84 14.74 -25.28
C SER A 304 -32.35 13.35 -24.87
N LYS A 305 -33.31 12.84 -25.64
CA LYS A 305 -34.20 11.71 -25.29
C LYS A 305 -33.61 10.33 -25.60
N VAL A 306 -33.84 9.40 -24.68
CA VAL A 306 -34.54 8.09 -24.86
C VAL A 306 -34.53 7.46 -26.26
N VAL A 307 -33.99 6.23 -26.36
CA VAL A 307 -34.65 5.06 -27.02
C VAL A 307 -34.25 3.77 -26.27
N LYS A 308 -35.22 2.90 -25.96
CA LYS A 308 -34.97 1.51 -25.53
C LYS A 308 -34.75 0.63 -26.77
N VAL A 309 -33.81 -0.31 -26.72
CA VAL A 309 -33.72 -1.40 -27.71
C VAL A 309 -33.62 -2.74 -26.98
N ASP A 310 -34.49 -3.67 -27.36
CA ASP A 310 -34.68 -4.95 -26.69
C ASP A 310 -33.55 -5.95 -26.93
N LYS A 311 -33.25 -6.75 -25.90
CA LYS A 311 -32.30 -7.86 -26.00
C LYS A 311 -32.99 -9.11 -26.55
N LYS A 312 -32.95 -9.28 -27.87
CA LYS A 312 -33.28 -10.55 -28.53
C LYS A 312 -32.15 -11.56 -28.29
N ALA A 313 -32.47 -12.75 -27.78
CA ALA A 313 -31.48 -13.79 -27.49
C ALA A 313 -31.09 -14.58 -28.75
N PRO A 314 -29.82 -14.96 -28.95
CA PRO A 314 -29.41 -15.86 -30.03
C PRO A 314 -29.70 -17.33 -29.68
N ALA A 315 -30.13 -18.10 -30.69
CA ALA A 315 -30.55 -19.49 -30.56
C ALA A 315 -29.38 -20.49 -30.39
N LYS A 316 -29.70 -21.69 -29.90
CA LYS A 316 -28.79 -22.85 -29.87
C LYS A 316 -28.57 -23.40 -31.29
N PRO A 317 -27.35 -23.82 -31.68
CA PRO A 317 -27.16 -24.70 -32.83
C PRO A 317 -27.67 -26.11 -32.52
N GLN A 318 -28.25 -26.77 -33.54
CA GLN A 318 -28.70 -28.15 -33.47
C GLN A 318 -27.52 -29.13 -33.57
N LYS A 319 -27.75 -30.38 -33.16
CA LYS A 319 -26.80 -31.49 -33.38
C LYS A 319 -27.02 -32.06 -34.77
N GLU A 320 -25.95 -32.32 -35.51
CA GLU A 320 -25.98 -33.25 -36.64
C GLU A 320 -25.20 -34.52 -36.26
N ASP A 321 -25.83 -35.68 -36.53
CA ASP A 321 -25.23 -36.99 -36.31
C ASP A 321 -24.42 -37.41 -37.52
N VAL A 322 -23.13 -37.74 -37.34
CA VAL A 322 -22.34 -38.44 -38.36
C VAL A 322 -21.96 -39.83 -37.85
N LYS A 323 -22.64 -40.84 -38.40
CA LYS A 323 -22.30 -42.26 -38.22
C LYS A 323 -21.05 -42.63 -39.03
N GLY A 324 -20.28 -43.59 -38.51
CA GLY A 324 -19.47 -44.51 -39.33
C GLY A 324 -17.95 -44.33 -39.22
N GLY A 325 -17.21 -45.45 -39.24
CA GLY A 325 -15.75 -45.41 -39.42
C GLY A 325 -14.89 -46.23 -38.44
N LYS A 326 -15.28 -47.45 -38.05
CA LYS A 326 -14.28 -48.41 -37.52
C LYS A 326 -13.28 -48.76 -38.62
N LYS A 327 -11.97 -48.61 -38.38
CA LYS A 327 -10.96 -49.59 -38.81
C LYS A 327 -9.68 -49.51 -37.98
N LYS A 328 -9.21 -50.68 -37.53
CA LYS A 328 -7.86 -50.89 -37.00
C LYS A 328 -6.90 -51.10 -38.18
N LYS A 329 -5.72 -50.52 -38.14
CA LYS A 329 -4.47 -51.25 -37.88
C LYS A 329 -3.38 -50.27 -37.47
#